data_AF-A0AAV2QLV9-F1
#
_entry.id   AF-A0AAV2QLV9-F1
#
_cell.length_a   1.000
_cell.length_b   1.000
_cell.length_c   1.000
_cell.angle_alpha   90.00
_cell.angle_beta   90.00
_cell.angle_gamma   90.00
#
_symmetry.space_group_name_H-M   'P 1'
#
loop_
_entity.id
_entity.type
_entity.pdbx_description
1 polymer ?
#
loop_
_entity_poly.entity_id
_entity_poly.type
_entity_poly.pdbx_seq_one_letter_code
_entity_poly.pdbx_strand_id
1 'polypeptide(L)'
;PPSPVSVCHISTGVLCVRTWNTINMHNLATVTTLLLGCSVFCAKASGPDNGMGEFYEWHSLEDGLTLSSETGKPVMLIIHKSWCGACKALKPQFSQSDKILELSKHFVMVNTVDDEEPNDTKYQPDGGYIPRILFLDSDGDVKEELINENGNEKYKYYYWNAETVVKSMKKAVKVFTKLKSSEEL
;
A
#
# COMPACT_ATOMS: atom_id res chain seq x y z
N PRO A 1 53.33 17.07 6.83
CA PRO A 1 54.52 17.74 6.24
C PRO A 1 54.85 17.12 4.87
N PRO A 2 55.44 17.89 3.94
CA PRO A 2 54.79 18.37 2.72
C PRO A 2 54.79 17.39 1.53
N SER A 3 53.87 17.62 0.60
CA SER A 3 53.78 17.01 -0.74
C SER A 3 55.02 17.26 -1.59
N PRO A 4 55.24 16.43 -2.63
CA PRO A 4 55.38 17.03 -3.96
C PRO A 4 54.73 16.23 -5.11
N VAL A 5 54.10 17.00 -6.03
CA VAL A 5 54.06 16.91 -7.53
C VAL A 5 54.08 15.54 -8.22
N SER A 6 53.09 15.21 -9.05
CA SER A 6 52.88 15.66 -10.45
C SER A 6 53.86 15.05 -11.46
N VAL A 7 53.27 14.57 -12.55
CA VAL A 7 53.69 14.65 -13.96
C VAL A 7 53.83 13.29 -14.67
N CYS A 8 52.85 13.06 -15.55
CA CYS A 8 52.91 12.20 -16.73
C CYS A 8 53.93 12.74 -17.76
N HIS A 9 54.64 11.82 -18.38
CA HIS A 9 55.45 11.96 -19.59
C HIS A 9 55.47 10.52 -20.18
N ILE A 10 55.34 10.23 -21.48
CA ILE A 10 55.74 10.93 -22.70
C ILE A 10 54.94 10.36 -23.90
N SER A 11 54.81 11.20 -24.93
CA SER A 11 54.99 10.88 -26.37
C SER A 11 53.77 10.36 -27.13
N THR A 12 53.40 10.90 -28.30
CA THR A 12 54.21 11.58 -29.35
C THR A 12 53.32 12.41 -30.30
N GLY A 13 53.91 13.47 -30.89
CA GLY A 13 53.45 14.18 -32.12
C GLY A 13 52.68 15.48 -31.85
N VAL A 14 53.22 16.72 -31.93
CA VAL A 14 53.88 17.45 -33.05
C VAL A 14 53.03 17.34 -34.34
N LEU A 15 52.43 18.38 -34.95
CA LEU A 15 52.85 19.72 -35.38
C LEU A 15 51.60 20.66 -35.40
N CYS A 16 51.60 21.88 -34.87
CA CYS A 16 51.93 23.16 -35.55
C CYS A 16 51.32 23.27 -36.98
N VAL A 17 50.48 24.23 -37.37
CA VAL A 17 50.68 25.68 -37.38
C VAL A 17 49.32 26.41 -37.49
N ARG A 18 49.25 27.50 -36.73
CA ARG A 18 48.42 28.72 -36.79
C ARG A 18 47.72 29.04 -38.13
N THR A 19 46.51 29.57 -38.06
CA THR A 19 46.25 31.03 -38.19
C THR A 19 44.84 31.37 -37.74
N TRP A 20 44.74 32.46 -36.97
CA TRP A 20 43.50 33.13 -36.61
C TRP A 20 42.86 33.78 -37.84
N ASN A 21 41.53 33.72 -37.94
CA ASN A 21 40.75 34.84 -38.44
C ASN A 21 39.51 34.98 -37.57
N THR A 22 39.32 36.19 -37.04
CA THR A 22 38.17 36.63 -36.25
C THR A 22 36.97 36.95 -37.15
N ILE A 23 35.81 37.17 -36.51
CA ILE A 23 34.52 37.67 -37.05
C ILE A 23 33.59 36.50 -37.46
N ASN A 24 32.34 36.34 -37.00
CA ASN A 24 31.41 37.22 -36.32
C ASN A 24 30.45 36.42 -35.42
N MET A 25 29.97 37.10 -34.38
CA MET A 25 28.88 36.67 -33.51
C MET A 25 27.55 36.62 -34.28
N HIS A 26 26.56 35.93 -33.71
CA HIS A 26 25.16 35.79 -34.13
C HIS A 26 24.85 34.63 -35.10
N ASN A 27 24.55 33.45 -34.53
CA ASN A 27 23.25 32.82 -34.78
C ASN A 27 22.91 31.80 -33.69
N LEU A 28 21.80 32.08 -33.00
CA LEU A 28 21.12 31.23 -32.05
C LEU A 28 20.72 29.91 -32.73
N ALA A 29 21.29 28.81 -32.26
CA ALA A 29 20.61 27.52 -32.27
C ALA A 29 21.01 26.80 -30.99
N THR A 30 20.39 27.22 -29.89
CA THR A 30 20.37 26.50 -28.63
C THR A 30 19.86 25.08 -28.89
N VAL A 31 20.76 24.11 -28.91
CA VAL A 31 20.42 22.70 -28.82
C VAL A 31 20.04 22.45 -27.36
N THR A 32 18.81 22.82 -27.00
CA THR A 32 18.18 22.39 -25.76
C THR A 32 17.82 20.92 -25.93
N THR A 33 18.73 20.05 -25.51
CA THR A 33 18.45 18.63 -25.29
C THR A 33 17.31 18.54 -24.29
N LEU A 34 16.10 18.36 -24.80
CA LEU A 34 14.88 18.17 -24.04
C LEU A 34 15.00 16.80 -23.35
N LEU A 35 15.54 16.79 -22.14
CA LEU A 35 15.37 15.69 -21.20
C LEU A 35 13.87 15.57 -20.94
N LEU A 36 13.17 14.80 -21.77
CA LEU A 36 11.89 14.22 -21.41
C LEU A 36 12.16 13.28 -20.23
N GLY A 37 12.20 13.87 -19.03
CA GLY A 37 11.88 13.17 -17.81
C GLY A 37 10.44 12.70 -17.95
N CYS A 38 10.28 11.49 -18.48
CA CYS A 38 9.03 10.76 -18.45
C CYS A 38 8.73 10.51 -16.96
N SER A 39 8.10 11.49 -16.33
CA SER A 39 7.54 11.36 -15.00
C SER A 39 6.40 10.37 -15.18
N VAL A 40 6.70 9.08 -15.04
CA VAL A 40 5.66 8.05 -14.97
C VAL A 40 4.92 8.31 -13.67
N PHE A 41 3.95 9.22 -13.72
CA PHE A 41 2.90 9.30 -12.73
C PHE A 41 2.07 8.02 -12.93
N CYS A 42 2.51 6.95 -12.27
CA CYS A 42 1.68 5.78 -12.10
C CYS A 42 0.52 6.21 -11.21
N ALA A 43 -0.60 6.59 -11.83
CA ALA A 43 -1.85 6.80 -11.12
C ALA A 43 -2.21 5.45 -10.50
N LYS A 44 -1.99 5.31 -9.19
CA LYS A 44 -2.32 4.09 -8.47
C LYS A 44 -3.85 3.99 -8.49
N ALA A 45 -4.37 3.09 -9.31
CA ALA A 45 -5.81 2.85 -9.39
C ALA A 45 -6.24 2.23 -8.06
N SER A 46 -6.90 3.01 -7.20
CA SER A 46 -7.61 2.49 -6.04
C SER A 46 -8.91 1.83 -6.50
N GLY A 47 -9.22 0.65 -5.96
CA GLY A 47 -10.48 -0.05 -6.16
C GLY A 47 -11.69 0.75 -5.63
N PRO A 48 -12.92 0.26 -5.89
CA PRO A 48 -14.13 0.91 -5.41
C PRO A 48 -14.20 0.92 -3.88
N ASP A 49 -14.63 2.04 -3.30
CA ASP A 49 -14.79 2.18 -1.85
C ASP A 49 -16.07 1.53 -1.32
N ASN A 50 -17.03 1.30 -2.20
CA ASN A 50 -18.33 0.71 -1.90
C ASN A 50 -19.07 1.40 -0.74
N GLY A 51 -18.85 2.71 -0.54
CA GLY A 51 -19.42 3.50 0.55
C GLY A 51 -18.74 3.31 1.91
N MET A 52 -17.58 2.65 1.97
CA MET A 52 -16.74 2.56 3.16
C MET A 52 -15.77 3.74 3.30
N GLY A 53 -15.65 4.59 2.29
CA GLY A 53 -14.90 5.84 2.34
C GLY A 53 -13.83 5.93 1.26
N GLU A 54 -13.73 7.09 0.62
CA GLU A 54 -12.84 7.33 -0.52
C GLU A 54 -11.38 7.59 -0.13
N PHE A 55 -11.11 7.82 1.16
CA PHE A 55 -9.77 8.15 1.67
C PHE A 55 -8.89 6.93 1.94
N TYR A 56 -9.40 5.72 1.69
CA TYR A 56 -8.64 4.48 1.79
C TYR A 56 -8.12 4.06 0.42
N GLU A 57 -6.94 3.45 0.41
CA GLU A 57 -6.40 2.81 -0.78
C GLU A 57 -6.96 1.39 -0.89
N TRP A 58 -8.12 1.27 -1.55
CA TRP A 58 -8.79 -0.01 -1.72
C TRP A 58 -8.14 -0.86 -2.81
N HIS A 59 -8.09 -2.16 -2.58
CA HIS A 59 -7.62 -3.15 -3.55
C HIS A 59 -8.64 -4.28 -3.70
N SER A 60 -8.59 -4.96 -4.86
CA SER A 60 -9.23 -6.27 -5.01
C SER A 60 -8.56 -7.28 -4.05
N LEU A 61 -9.22 -8.41 -3.79
CA LEU A 61 -8.60 -9.44 -2.94
C LEU A 61 -7.29 -9.97 -3.53
N GLU A 62 -7.25 -10.20 -4.85
CA GLU A 62 -6.04 -10.67 -5.53
C GLU A 62 -4.91 -9.64 -5.44
N ASP A 63 -5.15 -8.39 -5.86
CA ASP A 63 -4.14 -7.33 -5.81
C ASP A 63 -3.69 -7.04 -4.38
N GLY A 64 -4.61 -7.10 -3.43
CA GLY A 64 -4.33 -6.85 -2.02
C GLY A 64 -3.44 -7.93 -1.41
N LEU A 65 -3.64 -9.21 -1.77
CA LEU A 65 -2.78 -10.31 -1.35
C LEU A 65 -1.39 -10.21 -1.98
N THR A 66 -1.31 -9.88 -3.27
CA THR A 66 0.00 -9.64 -3.92
C THR A 66 0.75 -8.49 -3.25
N LEU A 67 0.10 -7.35 -3.02
CA LEU A 67 0.71 -6.20 -2.35
C LEU A 67 1.13 -6.52 -0.90
N SER A 68 0.31 -7.31 -0.20
CA SER A 68 0.61 -7.79 1.15
C SER A 68 1.89 -8.62 1.19
N SER A 69 2.04 -9.56 0.25
CA SER A 69 3.24 -10.39 0.11
C SER A 69 4.49 -9.56 -0.21
N GLU A 70 4.38 -8.58 -1.12
CA GLU A 70 5.51 -7.73 -1.51
C GLU A 70 5.96 -6.76 -0.42
N THR A 71 5.01 -6.21 0.34
CA THR A 71 5.28 -5.16 1.35
C THR A 71 5.41 -5.71 2.77
N GLY A 72 5.03 -6.98 2.98
CA GLY A 72 4.86 -7.59 4.30
C GLY A 72 3.78 -6.92 5.15
N LYS A 73 2.88 -6.09 4.59
CA LYS A 73 1.79 -5.46 5.34
C LYS A 73 0.60 -6.42 5.44
N PRO A 74 0.00 -6.63 6.61
CA PRO A 74 -1.18 -7.48 6.74
C PRO A 74 -2.38 -6.93 5.96
N VAL A 75 -3.29 -7.80 5.54
CA VAL A 75 -4.54 -7.40 4.85
C VAL A 75 -5.67 -7.24 5.87
N MET A 76 -6.45 -6.18 5.72
CA MET A 76 -7.76 -6.05 6.34
C MET A 76 -8.83 -6.29 5.28
N LEU A 77 -9.48 -7.46 5.35
CA LEU A 77 -10.50 -7.89 4.40
C LEU A 77 -11.90 -7.66 4.98
N ILE A 78 -12.72 -6.89 4.29
CA ILE A 78 -14.10 -6.60 4.68
C ILE A 78 -15.05 -7.25 3.67
N ILE A 79 -15.81 -8.25 4.13
CA ILE A 79 -16.78 -8.98 3.30
C ILE A 79 -18.17 -8.46 3.62
N HIS A 80 -18.87 -7.92 2.63
CA HIS A 80 -20.22 -7.37 2.81
C HIS A 80 -21.11 -7.55 1.58
N LYS A 81 -22.42 -7.29 1.72
CA LYS A 81 -23.37 -7.31 0.61
C LYS A 81 -24.18 -6.03 0.53
N SER A 82 -24.60 -5.65 -0.67
CA SER A 82 -25.33 -4.41 -0.95
C SER A 82 -26.72 -4.36 -0.32
N TRP A 83 -27.35 -5.52 -0.13
CA TRP A 83 -28.69 -5.65 0.47
C TRP A 83 -28.69 -5.78 2.01
N CYS A 84 -27.52 -5.97 2.62
CA CYS A 84 -27.37 -6.21 4.05
C CYS A 84 -27.60 -4.93 4.89
N GLY A 85 -28.60 -4.96 5.78
CA GLY A 85 -28.94 -3.82 6.64
C GLY A 85 -27.83 -3.44 7.64
N ALA A 86 -27.20 -4.44 8.28
CA ALA A 86 -26.08 -4.21 9.19
C ALA A 86 -24.88 -3.55 8.50
N CYS A 87 -24.60 -3.96 7.26
CA CYS A 87 -23.53 -3.41 6.44
C CYS A 87 -23.78 -1.94 6.12
N LYS A 88 -25.02 -1.58 5.76
CA LYS A 88 -25.43 -0.18 5.53
C LYS A 88 -25.27 0.70 6.76
N ALA A 89 -25.51 0.17 7.96
CA ALA A 89 -25.33 0.90 9.22
C ALA A 89 -23.85 1.10 9.60
N LEU A 90 -22.99 0.13 9.28
CA LEU A 90 -21.56 0.18 9.59
C LEU A 90 -20.79 1.14 8.66
N LYS A 91 -21.09 1.13 7.36
CA LYS A 91 -20.45 1.95 6.32
C LYS A 91 -20.20 3.43 6.71
N PRO A 92 -21.22 4.22 7.12
CA PRO A 92 -20.99 5.62 7.47
C PRO A 92 -20.07 5.77 8.69
N GLN A 93 -20.23 4.92 9.70
CA GLN A 93 -19.37 4.95 10.88
C GLN A 93 -17.92 4.60 10.55
N PHE A 94 -17.70 3.67 9.62
CA PHE A 94 -16.39 3.30 9.14
C PHE A 94 -15.73 4.44 8.37
N SER A 95 -16.46 5.01 7.40
CA SER A 95 -15.95 6.09 6.53
C SER A 95 -15.61 7.39 7.28
N GLN A 96 -16.35 7.71 8.34
CA GLN A 96 -16.20 8.96 9.11
C GLN A 96 -15.23 8.82 10.30
N SER A 97 -14.62 7.66 10.50
CA SER A 97 -13.76 7.44 11.66
C SER A 97 -12.30 7.77 11.34
N ASP A 98 -11.83 8.93 11.83
CA ASP A 98 -10.42 9.31 11.75
C ASP A 98 -9.48 8.25 12.35
N LYS A 99 -9.95 7.55 13.39
CA LYS A 99 -9.17 6.47 14.03
C LYS A 99 -8.99 5.27 13.11
N ILE A 100 -10.01 4.92 12.32
CA ILE A 100 -9.91 3.83 11.33
C ILE A 100 -9.00 4.29 10.19
N LEU A 101 -9.14 5.54 9.73
CA LEU A 101 -8.27 6.12 8.70
C LEU A 101 -6.79 6.17 9.11
N GLU A 102 -6.48 6.47 10.37
CA GLU A 102 -5.10 6.42 10.84
C GLU A 102 -4.58 4.99 10.94
N LEU A 103 -5.41 4.04 11.42
CA LEU A 103 -5.00 2.65 11.56
C LEU A 103 -4.90 1.92 10.21
N SER A 104 -5.69 2.31 9.21
CA SER A 104 -5.72 1.68 7.88
C SER A 104 -4.37 1.75 7.18
N LYS A 105 -3.53 2.75 7.47
CA LYS A 105 -2.16 2.91 6.94
C LYS A 105 -1.24 1.71 7.23
N HIS A 106 -1.55 0.94 8.27
CA HIS A 106 -0.83 -0.27 8.68
C HIS A 106 -1.27 -1.53 7.93
N PHE A 107 -2.35 -1.46 7.15
CA PHE A 107 -2.95 -2.59 6.45
C PHE A 107 -3.00 -2.34 4.94
N VAL A 108 -3.10 -3.43 4.19
CA VAL A 108 -3.64 -3.39 2.83
C VAL A 108 -5.16 -3.50 2.94
N MET A 109 -5.88 -2.49 2.45
CA MET A 109 -7.33 -2.39 2.64
C MET A 109 -8.06 -3.08 1.48
N VAL A 110 -8.87 -4.09 1.80
CA VAL A 110 -9.65 -4.84 0.83
C VAL A 110 -11.10 -4.87 1.28
N ASN A 111 -12.02 -4.60 0.36
CA ASN A 111 -13.44 -4.83 0.57
C ASN A 111 -13.98 -5.65 -0.60
N THR A 112 -14.87 -6.61 -0.31
CA THR A 112 -15.56 -7.40 -1.33
C THR A 112 -17.06 -7.25 -1.17
N VAL A 113 -17.74 -7.06 -2.30
CA VAL A 113 -19.19 -6.84 -2.34
C VAL A 113 -19.91 -7.91 -3.15
N ASP A 114 -21.03 -8.40 -2.60
CA ASP A 114 -21.97 -9.30 -3.29
C ASP A 114 -21.31 -10.59 -3.80
N ASP A 115 -21.10 -10.72 -5.11
CA ASP A 115 -20.54 -11.92 -5.75
C ASP A 115 -19.00 -11.96 -5.71
N GLU A 116 -18.36 -10.90 -5.21
CA GLU A 116 -16.91 -10.86 -4.97
C GLU A 116 -16.50 -11.56 -3.66
N GLU A 117 -17.47 -12.07 -2.89
CA GLU A 117 -17.19 -12.86 -1.68
C GLU A 117 -16.34 -14.10 -2.06
N PRO A 118 -15.14 -14.26 -1.48
CA PRO A 118 -14.30 -15.39 -1.82
C PRO A 118 -14.91 -16.71 -1.30
N ASN A 119 -14.92 -17.71 -2.17
CA ASN A 119 -15.55 -19.02 -1.90
C ASN A 119 -14.71 -19.93 -0.98
N ASP A 120 -13.45 -19.58 -0.72
CA ASP A 120 -12.57 -20.38 0.13
C ASP A 120 -13.06 -20.36 1.58
N THR A 121 -13.13 -21.55 2.18
CA THR A 121 -13.57 -21.76 3.56
C THR A 121 -12.71 -21.04 4.59
N LYS A 122 -11.44 -20.73 4.26
CA LYS A 122 -10.57 -19.96 5.16
C LYS A 122 -11.10 -18.55 5.47
N TYR A 123 -11.93 -17.98 4.59
CA TYR A 123 -12.60 -16.69 4.80
C TYR A 123 -13.97 -16.82 5.50
N GLN A 124 -14.29 -18.03 5.98
CA GLN A 124 -15.51 -18.36 6.72
C GLN A 124 -15.21 -19.18 8.00
N PRO A 125 -14.25 -18.77 8.84
CA PRO A 125 -13.76 -19.57 9.98
C PRO A 125 -14.85 -19.91 11.02
N ASP A 126 -15.89 -19.09 11.15
CA ASP A 126 -17.05 -19.34 12.02
C ASP A 126 -18.40 -19.21 11.26
N GLY A 127 -18.37 -19.33 9.93
CA GLY A 127 -19.54 -19.32 9.05
C GLY A 127 -19.62 -18.14 8.07
N GLY A 128 -20.57 -18.22 7.12
CA GLY A 128 -20.75 -17.27 6.02
C GLY A 128 -21.72 -16.11 6.27
N TYR A 129 -21.84 -15.60 7.50
CA TYR A 129 -22.71 -14.45 7.82
C TYR A 129 -22.09 -13.12 7.39
N ILE A 130 -22.81 -12.01 7.33
CA ILE A 130 -22.28 -10.70 6.90
C ILE A 130 -22.76 -9.54 7.78
N PRO A 131 -22.00 -8.44 7.90
CA PRO A 131 -20.62 -8.27 7.42
C PRO A 131 -19.61 -9.06 8.26
N ARG A 132 -18.44 -9.36 7.66
CA ARG A 132 -17.27 -9.92 8.35
C ARG A 132 -16.06 -9.06 8.10
N ILE A 133 -15.22 -8.89 9.12
CA ILE A 133 -13.91 -8.26 8.99
C ILE A 133 -12.86 -9.25 9.45
N LEU A 134 -11.97 -9.61 8.54
CA LEU A 134 -10.89 -10.57 8.74
C LEU A 134 -9.54 -9.85 8.62
N PHE A 135 -8.57 -10.29 9.41
CA PHE A 135 -7.18 -9.84 9.31
C PHE A 135 -6.33 -11.00 8.83
N LEU A 136 -5.62 -10.80 7.72
CA LEU A 136 -4.77 -11.82 7.11
C LEU A 136 -3.31 -11.39 7.24
N ASP A 137 -2.42 -12.36 7.30
CA ASP A 137 -0.97 -12.11 7.19
C ASP A 137 -0.49 -11.89 5.75
N SER A 138 0.82 -11.79 5.58
CA SER A 138 1.49 -11.62 4.28
C SER A 138 1.36 -12.84 3.36
N ASP A 139 1.04 -14.01 3.92
CA ASP A 139 0.83 -15.25 3.16
C ASP A 139 -0.65 -15.41 2.74
N GLY A 140 -1.53 -14.54 3.24
CA GLY A 140 -2.95 -14.54 2.95
C GLY A 140 -3.75 -15.50 3.83
N ASP A 141 -3.21 -15.89 4.98
CA ASP A 141 -3.88 -16.73 5.96
C ASP A 141 -4.57 -15.88 7.04
N VAL A 142 -5.78 -16.30 7.41
CA VAL A 142 -6.59 -15.58 8.40
C VAL A 142 -6.02 -15.82 9.80
N LYS A 143 -5.75 -14.73 10.53
CA LYS A 143 -5.36 -14.80 11.94
C LYS A 143 -6.59 -14.94 12.83
N GLU A 144 -6.98 -16.17 13.11
CA GLU A 144 -8.20 -16.50 13.86
C GLU A 144 -8.22 -15.97 15.30
N GLU A 145 -7.09 -15.57 15.88
CA GLU A 145 -7.03 -14.91 17.18
C GLU A 145 -7.51 -13.43 17.15
N LEU A 146 -7.61 -12.83 15.96
CA LEU A 146 -8.02 -11.44 15.74
C LEU A 146 -9.54 -11.34 15.54
N ILE A 147 -10.26 -11.53 16.64
CA ILE A 147 -11.74 -11.47 16.70
C ILE A 147 -12.25 -10.18 17.35
N ASN A 148 -13.54 -9.91 17.19
CA ASN A 148 -14.27 -8.90 17.95
C ASN A 148 -14.51 -9.37 19.38
N GLU A 149 -13.55 -9.11 20.28
CA GLU A 149 -13.62 -9.50 21.70
C GLU A 149 -14.79 -8.88 22.46
N ASN A 150 -15.35 -7.77 21.97
CA ASN A 150 -16.53 -7.14 22.58
C ASN A 150 -17.84 -7.55 21.89
N GLY A 151 -17.78 -8.42 20.89
CA GLY A 151 -18.90 -8.86 20.08
C GLY A 151 -19.59 -10.11 20.59
N ASN A 152 -20.29 -10.78 19.67
CA ASN A 152 -21.01 -12.00 19.97
C ASN A 152 -20.04 -13.21 19.91
N GLU A 153 -20.08 -14.09 20.90
CA GLU A 153 -19.19 -15.27 20.98
C GLU A 153 -19.34 -16.24 19.80
N LYS A 154 -20.54 -16.29 19.20
CA LYS A 154 -20.85 -17.12 18.04
C LYS A 154 -20.47 -16.46 16.71
N TYR A 155 -20.48 -15.13 16.65
CA TYR A 155 -20.21 -14.35 15.43
C TYR A 155 -18.99 -13.47 15.69
N LYS A 156 -17.82 -14.12 15.73
CA LYS A 156 -16.55 -13.55 16.20
C LYS A 156 -16.04 -12.43 15.31
N TYR A 157 -16.38 -12.42 14.03
CA TYR A 157 -15.92 -11.44 13.04
C TYR A 157 -17.01 -10.44 12.64
N TYR A 158 -18.14 -10.45 13.34
CA TYR A 158 -19.21 -9.48 13.14
C TYR A 158 -18.92 -8.18 13.91
N TYR A 159 -19.02 -7.04 13.22
CA TYR A 159 -18.83 -5.71 13.79
C TYR A 159 -20.05 -4.84 13.48
N TRP A 160 -20.61 -4.18 14.49
CA TRP A 160 -21.80 -3.32 14.34
C TRP A 160 -21.50 -1.84 14.50
N ASN A 161 -20.30 -1.46 14.93
CA ASN A 161 -19.91 -0.07 15.10
C ASN A 161 -18.40 0.14 14.87
N ALA A 162 -18.01 1.39 14.64
CA ALA A 162 -16.60 1.75 14.42
C ALA A 162 -15.70 1.50 15.65
N GLU A 163 -16.22 1.60 16.87
CA GLU A 163 -15.40 1.44 18.09
C GLU A 163 -14.82 0.02 18.20
N THR A 164 -15.64 -1.00 17.95
CA THR A 164 -15.20 -2.40 17.97
C THR A 164 -14.20 -2.69 16.85
N VAL A 165 -14.40 -2.11 15.66
CA VAL A 165 -13.42 -2.19 14.56
C VAL A 165 -12.08 -1.60 14.98
N VAL A 166 -12.07 -0.40 15.57
CA VAL A 166 -10.84 0.26 16.05
C VAL A 166 -10.09 -0.58 17.08
N LYS A 167 -10.81 -1.24 18.00
CA LYS A 167 -10.20 -2.13 19.01
C LYS A 167 -9.50 -3.32 18.34
N SER A 168 -10.17 -3.99 17.40
CA SER A 168 -9.58 -5.11 16.68
C SER A 168 -8.42 -4.69 15.78
N MET A 169 -8.51 -3.55 15.08
CA MET A 169 -7.39 -3.01 14.30
C MET A 169 -6.17 -2.72 15.18
N LYS A 170 -6.36 -2.12 16.36
CA LYS A 170 -5.25 -1.89 17.31
C LYS A 170 -4.63 -3.20 17.80
N LYS A 171 -5.45 -4.21 18.08
CA LYS A 171 -4.96 -5.54 18.46
C LYS A 171 -4.16 -6.17 17.32
N ALA A 172 -4.69 -6.11 16.10
CA ALA A 172 -4.04 -6.61 14.89
C ALA A 172 -2.67 -5.96 14.68
N VAL A 173 -2.57 -4.63 14.74
CA VAL A 173 -1.27 -3.94 14.63
C VAL A 173 -0.26 -4.47 15.65
N LYS A 174 -0.65 -4.67 16.91
CA LYS A 174 0.24 -5.21 17.95
C LYS A 174 0.68 -6.64 17.65
N VAL A 175 -0.24 -7.51 17.21
CA VAL A 175 0.06 -8.90 16.87
C VAL A 175 1.03 -8.96 15.70
N PHE A 176 0.73 -8.29 14.59
CA PHE A 176 1.60 -8.30 13.41
C PHE A 176 2.96 -7.64 13.64
N THR A 177 3.03 -6.59 14.47
CA THR A 177 4.32 -6.00 14.87
C THR A 177 5.17 -6.99 15.67
N LYS A 178 4.54 -7.75 16.57
CA LYS A 178 5.24 -8.77 17.36
C LYS A 178 5.75 -9.93 16.49
N LEU A 179 4.93 -10.41 15.55
CA LEU A 179 5.31 -11.49 14.64
C LEU A 179 6.53 -11.11 13.78
N LYS A 180 6.53 -9.91 13.20
CA LYS A 180 7.69 -9.39 12.46
C LYS A 180 8.97 -9.38 13.29
N SER A 181 8.89 -8.95 14.55
CA SER A 181 10.06 -8.92 15.43
C SER A 181 10.59 -10.31 15.82
N SER A 182 9.78 -11.37 15.72
CA SER A 182 10.22 -12.74 16.03
C SER A 182 10.79 -13.50 14.84
N GLU A 183 10.50 -13.09 13.61
CA GLU A 183 11.02 -13.72 12.38
C GLU A 183 12.42 -13.20 12.01
N GLU A 184 12.80 -12.02 12.52
CA GLU A 184 14.13 -11.41 12.31
C GLU A 184 15.19 -11.87 13.33
N LEU A 185 14.84 -12.73 14.28
CA LEU A 185 15.70 -13.29 15.34
C LEU A 185 16.07 -14.75 15.06
#